data_AF-A0A445ILM3-F1
#
_entry.id   AF-A0A445ILM3-F1
#
_cell.length_a   1.000
_cell.length_b   1.000
_cell.length_c   1.000
_cell.angle_alpha   90.00
_cell.angle_beta   90.00
_cell.angle_gamma   90.00
#
_symmetry.space_group_name_H-M   'P 1'
#
loop_
_entity.id
_entity.type
_entity.pdbx_description
1 polymer ?
#
loop_
_entity_poly.entity_id
_entity_poly.type
_entity_poly.pdbx_seq_one_letter_code
_entity_poly.pdbx_strand_id
1 'polypeptide(L)' 'VYFFSFSRENLNNSFHYLSQNGPPFLFVCLELREFIIEACLGGGWQQYMKRYV' A
#
# COMPACT_ATOMS: atom_id res chain seq x y z
N VAL A 1 16.41 -7.27 14.84
CA VAL A 1 15.60 -7.06 13.62
C VAL A 1 14.25 -6.52 14.06
N TYR A 2 13.95 -5.24 13.84
CA TYR A 2 12.65 -4.68 14.18
C TYR A 2 11.60 -5.26 13.22
N PHE A 3 10.83 -6.24 13.69
CA PHE A 3 9.60 -6.64 13.01
C PHE A 3 8.58 -5.52 13.24
N PHE A 4 8.54 -4.55 12.33
CA PHE A 4 7.36 -3.69 12.20
C PHE A 4 6.23 -4.59 11.71
N SER A 5 5.38 -5.04 12.65
CA SER A 5 4.16 -5.75 12.31
C SER A 5 3.18 -4.73 11.73
N PHE A 6 3.22 -4.54 10.42
CA PHE A 6 2.25 -3.71 9.73
C PHE A 6 0.89 -4.42 9.81
N SER A 7 -0.10 -3.77 10.43
CA SER A 7 -1.49 -4.20 10.31
C SER A 7 -2.11 -3.59 9.06
N ARG A 8 -3.11 -4.27 8.48
CA ARG A 8 -3.88 -3.71 7.36
C ARG A 8 -4.51 -2.36 7.73
N GLU A 9 -4.96 -2.22 8.97
CA GLU A 9 -5.51 -0.98 9.50
C GLU A 9 -4.48 0.16 9.48
N ASN A 10 -3.26 -0.08 9.97
CA ASN A 10 -2.20 0.92 9.97
C ASN A 10 -1.85 1.38 8.56
N LEU A 11 -1.74 0.43 7.61
CA LEU A 11 -1.44 0.75 6.21
C LEU A 11 -2.58 1.56 5.57
N ASN A 12 -3.83 1.18 5.81
CA ASN A 12 -5.00 1.94 5.34
C ASN A 12 -5.00 3.37 5.87
N ASN A 13 -4.70 3.55 7.16
CA ASN A 13 -4.61 4.88 7.77
C ASN A 13 -3.48 5.72 7.14
N SER A 14 -2.33 5.10 6.83
CA SER A 14 -1.25 5.78 6.10
C SER A 14 -1.66 6.21 4.70
N PHE A 15 -2.38 5.36 3.96
CA PHE A 15 -2.91 5.72 2.64
C PHE A 15 -3.99 6.81 2.70
N HIS A 16 -4.84 6.80 3.73
CA HIS A 16 -5.81 7.87 3.96
C HIS A 16 -5.12 9.20 4.28
N TYR A 17 -4.06 9.19 5.08
CA TYR A 17 -3.25 10.39 5.32
C TYR A 17 -2.59 10.88 4.03
N LEU A 18 -2.05 9.96 3.21
CA LEU A 18 -1.43 10.27 1.92
C LEU A 18 -2.42 10.90 0.94
N SER A 19 -3.66 10.43 0.86
CA SER A 19 -4.65 11.01 -0.06
C SER A 19 -5.06 12.43 0.31
N GLN A 20 -5.00 12.78 1.60
CA GLN A 20 -5.38 14.09 2.10
C GLN A 20 -4.23 15.10 2.11
N ASN A 21 -3.02 14.65 2.45
CA ASN A 21 -1.88 15.53 2.76
C ASN A 21 -0.63 15.21 1.95
N GLY A 22 -0.66 14.16 1.14
CA GLY A 22 0.49 13.68 0.39
C GLY A 22 0.91 14.65 -0.72
N PRO A 23 2.21 14.74 -1.02
CA PRO A 23 2.66 15.46 -2.19
C PRO A 23 2.16 14.76 -3.48
N PRO A 24 1.84 15.51 -4.55
CA PRO A 24 1.23 14.95 -5.76
C PRO A 24 2.01 13.81 -6.41
N PHE A 25 3.34 13.81 -6.33
CA PHE A 25 4.18 12.77 -6.92
C PHE A 25 3.98 11.38 -6.26
N LEU A 26 3.41 11.32 -5.06
CA LEU A 26 3.10 10.06 -4.37
C LEU A 26 1.70 9.54 -4.66
N PHE A 27 0.87 10.25 -5.42
CA PHE A 27 -0.51 9.80 -5.68
C PHE A 27 -0.57 8.52 -6.53
N VAL A 28 0.49 8.20 -7.28
CA VAL A 28 0.64 6.88 -7.94
C VAL A 28 0.56 5.72 -6.94
N CYS A 29 0.97 5.95 -5.67
CA CYS A 29 0.86 4.94 -4.64
C CYS A 29 -0.59 4.65 -4.25
N LEU A 30 -1.53 5.59 -4.44
CA LEU A 30 -2.95 5.37 -4.17
C LEU A 30 -3.56 4.38 -5.16
N GLU A 31 -3.20 4.46 -6.45
CA GLU A 31 -3.59 3.49 -7.47
C GLU A 31 -3.03 2.09 -7.19
N LEU A 32 -1.83 2.04 -6.60
CA LEU A 32 -1.15 0.81 -6.21
C LEU A 32 -1.49 0.35 -4.78
N ARG A 33 -2.45 0.97 -4.09
CA ARG A 33 -2.72 0.74 -2.66
C ARG A 33 -2.86 -0.74 -2.30
N GLU A 34 -3.76 -1.46 -2.98
CA GLU A 34 -4.01 -2.88 -2.64
C GLU A 34 -2.78 -3.77 -2.90
N PHE A 35 -2.02 -3.48 -3.96
CA PHE A 35 -0.76 -4.17 -4.22
C PHE A 35 0.26 -3.93 -3.08
N ILE A 36 0.44 -2.67 -2.67
CA ILE A 36 1.38 -2.30 -1.61
C ILE A 36 0.95 -2.92 -0.27
N ILE A 37 -0.34 -2.89 0.06
CA ILE A 37 -0.87 -3.47 1.30
C ILE A 37 -0.62 -4.98 1.34
N GLU A 38 -0.95 -5.70 0.27
CA GLU A 38 -0.70 -7.14 0.18
C GLU A 38 0.79 -7.46 0.25
N ALA A 39 1.65 -6.66 -0.39
CA ALA A 39 3.10 -6.86 -0.32
C ALA A 39 3.64 -6.68 1.11
N CYS A 40 3.18 -5.65 1.83
CA CYS A 40 3.58 -5.38 3.22
C CYS A 40 3.07 -6.44 4.21
N LEU A 41 1.93 -7.08 3.92
CA LEU A 41 1.33 -8.11 4.76
C LEU A 41 1.82 -9.53 4.43
N GLY A 42 2.68 -9.70 3.42
CA GLY A 42 3.08 -11.01 2.92
C GLY A 42 1.96 -11.78 2.21
N GLY A 43 0.93 -11.07 1.75
CA GLY A 43 -0.23 -11.60 1.04
C GLY A 43 0.01 -11.80 -0.46
N GLY A 44 -1.06 -12.05 -1.20
CA GLY A 44 -1.02 -12.48 -2.61
C GLY A 44 -0.86 -11.32 -3.60
N TRP A 45 0.15 -10.47 -3.43
CA TRP A 45 0.34 -9.26 -4.23
C TRP A 45 0.52 -9.53 -5.75
N GLN A 46 0.99 -10.73 -6.12
CA GLN A 46 1.21 -11.15 -7.51
C GLN A 46 -0.07 -11.11 -8.35
N GLN A 47 -1.25 -11.28 -7.74
CA GLN A 47 -2.52 -11.20 -8.46
C GLN A 47 -2.83 -9.78 -8.96
N TYR A 48 -2.28 -8.75 -8.30
CA TYR A 48 -2.46 -7.36 -8.67
C TYR A 48 -1.52 -6.94 -9.79
N MET A 49 -0.35 -7.60 -9.94
CA MET A 49 0.57 -7.38 -11.07
C MET A 49 -0.06 -7.81 -12.42
N LYS A 50 -0.92 -8.83 -12.43
CA LYS A 50 -1.61 -9.29 -13.66
C LYS A 50 -2.55 -8.26 -14.27
N ARG A 51 -2.93 -7.22 -13.54
CA ARG A 51 -3.75 -6.10 -14.07
C ARG A 51 -2.92 -5.05 -14.82
N TYR A 52 -1.60 -5.07 -14.67
CA TYR A 52 -0.70 -4.04 -15.20
C TYR A 52 0.26 -4.56 -16.29
N VAL A 53 0.15 -5.84 -16.67
CA VAL A 53 0.86 -6.49 -17.78
C VAL A 53 -0.16 -6.82 -18.86
#